data_AF-A0A3B9BIL9-F1
#
_entry.id   AF-A0A3B9BIL9-F1
#
_cell.length_a   1.000
_cell.length_b   1.000
_cell.length_c   1.000
_cell.angle_alpha   90.00
_cell.angle_beta   90.00
_cell.angle_gamma   90.00
#
_symmetry.space_group_name_H-M   'P 1'
#
loop_
_entity.id
_entity.type
_entity.pdbx_description
1 polymer ?
#
loop_
_entity_poly.entity_id
_entity_poly.type
_entity_poly.pdbx_seq_one_letter_code
_entity_poly.pdbx_strand_id
1 'polypeptide(L)'
;SDADERRLALLRDKLRAARDKRVRPGRDDKVLADWNGMMITALVNAAAIFNRSDWFEMAANAYHFIHSKMSRPDNRLCHSWCDGKAKDADIIDDYAQMSRAALALHELTGIDAYRDDALAWVDTANRLFWDARNGGYFYTPEDADDLVARTRQATDQATPSGNSVMTEVLARLYYLTGDANYRERALTTVEAFGGEFRKNFLPLASLLNAFEFTEMGVQIVIIGERGDKHTQSLLQAVYSQCVPDKVVTVVSPGQDLPRYHPVRGKTQRDDRATAYVCIGTSCSLPLTDPGMLADAIDPIKRREQPATTARF
;
A
#
# COMPACT_ATOMS: atom_id res chain seq x y z
N SER A 1 36.53 -14.25 -2.02
CA SER A 1 37.08 -14.72 -0.73
C SER A 1 37.34 -13.53 0.18
N ASP A 2 37.54 -13.72 1.48
CA ASP A 2 37.93 -12.62 2.39
C ASP A 2 39.24 -11.93 1.97
N ALA A 3 40.14 -12.66 1.29
CA ALA A 3 41.37 -12.10 0.74
C ALA A 3 41.08 -11.16 -0.44
N ASP A 4 40.13 -11.52 -1.31
CA ASP A 4 39.70 -10.65 -2.41
C ASP A 4 39.01 -9.40 -1.87
N GLU A 5 38.15 -9.53 -0.86
CA GLU A 5 37.43 -8.40 -0.28
C GLU A 5 38.38 -7.39 0.37
N ARG A 6 39.40 -7.86 1.11
CA ARG A 6 40.45 -6.99 1.65
C ARG A 6 41.23 -6.25 0.56
N ARG A 7 41.57 -6.94 -0.54
CA ARG A 7 42.25 -6.32 -1.68
C ARG A 7 41.36 -5.28 -2.37
N LEU A 8 40.09 -5.60 -2.60
CA LEU A 8 39.13 -4.71 -3.24
C LEU A 8 38.81 -3.49 -2.37
N ALA A 9 38.72 -3.62 -1.05
CA ALA A 9 38.54 -2.51 -0.13
C ALA A 9 39.64 -1.44 -0.30
N LEU A 10 40.91 -1.84 -0.30
CA LEU A 10 42.04 -0.92 -0.51
C LEU A 10 41.99 -0.20 -1.87
N LEU A 11 41.55 -0.90 -2.92
CA LEU A 11 41.38 -0.30 -4.26
C LEU A 11 40.20 0.66 -4.30
N ARG A 12 39.08 0.33 -3.63
CA ARG A 12 37.92 1.21 -3.49
C ARG A 12 38.28 2.50 -2.76
N ASP A 13 39.10 2.43 -1.71
CA ASP A 13 39.57 3.61 -0.97
C ASP A 13 40.44 4.51 -1.84
N LYS A 14 41.38 3.94 -2.61
CA LYS A 14 42.20 4.70 -3.58
C LYS A 14 41.33 5.38 -4.64
N LEU A 15 40.34 4.67 -5.18
CA LEU A 15 39.40 5.22 -6.17
C LEU A 15 38.50 6.30 -5.55
N ARG A 16 38.06 6.13 -4.30
CA ARG A 16 37.26 7.10 -3.56
C ARG A 16 38.05 8.39 -3.32
N ALA A 17 39.30 8.30 -2.86
CA ALA A 17 40.18 9.45 -2.67
C ALA A 17 40.44 10.22 -3.98
N ALA A 18 40.54 9.52 -5.12
CA ALA A 18 40.64 10.16 -6.43
C ALA A 18 39.32 10.82 -6.88
N ARG A 19 38.17 10.19 -6.57
CA ARG A 19 36.83 10.73 -6.88
C ARG A 19 36.47 11.94 -6.03
N ASP A 20 36.86 11.97 -4.76
CA ASP A 20 36.58 13.09 -3.83
C ASP A 20 37.28 14.40 -4.24
N LYS A 21 38.26 14.34 -5.14
CA LYS A 21 38.87 15.54 -5.76
C LYS A 21 38.02 16.16 -6.88
N ARG A 22 37.00 15.47 -7.37
CA ARG A 22 36.11 15.98 -8.43
C ARG A 22 35.06 16.89 -7.79
N VAL A 23 34.64 17.91 -8.52
CA VAL A 23 33.42 18.66 -8.17
C VAL A 23 32.28 17.65 -8.07
N ARG A 24 31.64 17.59 -6.89
CA ARG A 24 30.50 16.70 -6.69
C ARG A 24 29.36 17.16 -7.60
N PRO A 25 28.64 16.24 -8.26
CA PRO A 25 27.38 16.59 -8.92
C PRO A 25 26.48 17.33 -7.93
N GLY A 26 25.71 18.31 -8.41
CA GLY A 26 24.65 18.91 -7.60
C GLY A 26 23.73 17.82 -7.07
N ARG A 27 23.38 17.89 -5.79
CA ARG A 27 22.38 17.02 -5.20
C ARG A 27 21.03 17.67 -5.43
N ASP A 28 20.07 16.91 -5.95
CA ASP A 28 18.68 17.34 -5.90
C ASP A 28 18.20 17.11 -4.47
N ASP A 29 18.02 18.20 -3.72
CA ASP A 29 17.63 18.18 -2.30
C ASP A 29 16.09 18.14 -2.14
N LYS A 30 15.38 17.92 -3.25
CA LYS A 30 13.93 17.86 -3.27
C LYS A 30 13.41 16.56 -2.67
N VAL A 31 12.53 16.70 -1.69
CA VAL A 31 11.70 15.62 -1.16
C VAL A 31 10.37 15.67 -1.91
N LEU A 32 10.02 14.57 -2.58
CA LEU A 32 8.77 14.43 -3.34
C LEU A 32 7.79 13.52 -2.59
N ALA A 33 6.54 13.95 -2.42
CA ALA A 33 5.55 13.19 -1.66
C ALA A 33 5.24 11.84 -2.32
N ASP A 34 4.94 11.83 -3.62
CA ASP A 34 4.71 10.61 -4.41
C ASP A 34 5.85 9.58 -4.31
N TRP A 35 7.11 10.00 -4.52
CA TRP A 35 8.26 9.10 -4.51
C TRP A 35 8.58 8.57 -3.12
N ASN A 36 8.43 9.41 -2.10
CA ASN A 36 8.60 8.94 -0.74
C ASN A 36 7.46 8.03 -0.31
N GLY A 37 6.21 8.23 -0.77
CA GLY A 37 5.12 7.28 -0.54
C GLY A 37 5.45 5.88 -1.06
N MET A 38 6.02 5.78 -2.26
CA MET A 38 6.53 4.49 -2.77
C MET A 38 7.66 3.91 -1.89
N MET A 39 8.64 4.73 -1.52
CA MET A 39 9.76 4.31 -0.68
C MET A 39 9.29 3.82 0.70
N ILE A 40 8.37 4.55 1.35
CA ILE A 40 7.80 4.20 2.66
C ILE A 40 7.09 2.85 2.55
N THR A 41 6.23 2.67 1.54
CA THR A 41 5.53 1.40 1.30
C THR A 41 6.53 0.24 1.15
N ALA A 42 7.60 0.43 0.36
CA ALA A 42 8.64 -0.57 0.16
C ALA A 42 9.40 -0.90 1.46
N LEU A 43 9.77 0.12 2.24
CA LEU A 43 10.46 -0.06 3.52
C LEU A 43 9.58 -0.76 4.57
N VAL A 44 8.29 -0.42 4.64
CA VAL A 44 7.32 -1.08 5.54
C VAL A 44 7.21 -2.57 5.20
N ASN A 45 7.03 -2.91 3.92
CA ASN A 45 6.96 -4.30 3.48
C ASN A 45 8.26 -5.06 3.76
N ALA A 46 9.41 -4.44 3.46
CA ALA A 46 10.71 -5.03 3.72
C ALA A 46 10.97 -5.21 5.22
N ALA A 47 10.61 -4.23 6.04
CA ALA A 47 10.75 -4.31 7.50
C ALA A 47 9.97 -5.50 8.07
N ALA A 48 8.74 -5.73 7.58
CA ALA A 48 7.91 -6.85 7.98
C ALA A 48 8.49 -8.21 7.54
N ILE A 49 8.95 -8.32 6.28
CA ILE A 49 9.52 -9.57 5.73
C ILE A 49 10.82 -9.95 6.46
N PHE A 50 11.72 -8.99 6.62
CA PHE A 50 13.09 -9.23 7.13
C PHE A 50 13.23 -9.00 8.63
N ASN A 51 12.14 -8.67 9.33
CA ASN A 51 12.14 -8.32 10.75
C ASN A 51 13.15 -7.22 11.10
N ARG A 52 13.13 -6.13 10.32
CA ARG A 52 14.06 -4.99 10.43
C ARG A 52 13.36 -3.76 10.99
N SER A 53 13.35 -3.65 12.32
CA SER A 53 12.74 -2.50 13.01
C SER A 53 13.38 -1.17 12.60
N ASP A 54 14.67 -1.13 12.32
CA ASP A 54 15.35 0.07 11.84
C ASP A 54 14.83 0.54 10.47
N TRP A 55 14.42 -0.37 9.59
CA TRP A 55 13.79 -0.01 8.30
C TRP A 55 12.37 0.52 8.49
N PHE A 56 11.62 -0.03 9.45
CA PHE A 56 10.34 0.51 9.84
C PHE A 56 10.48 1.94 10.40
N GLU A 57 11.43 2.18 11.31
CA GLU A 57 11.69 3.51 11.86
C GLU A 57 12.08 4.51 10.76
N MET A 58 12.88 4.09 9.76
CA MET A 58 13.18 4.92 8.59
C MET A 58 11.91 5.30 7.82
N ALA A 59 11.02 4.34 7.58
CA ALA A 59 9.75 4.56 6.87
C ALA A 59 8.83 5.49 7.66
N ALA A 60 8.65 5.24 8.97
CA ALA A 60 7.82 6.05 9.85
C ALA A 60 8.34 7.49 9.96
N ASN A 61 9.65 7.69 10.08
CA ASN A 61 10.25 9.02 10.10
C ASN A 61 10.04 9.79 8.79
N ALA A 62 10.20 9.13 7.63
CA ALA A 62 9.91 9.73 6.34
C ALA A 62 8.43 10.10 6.19
N TYR A 63 7.53 9.20 6.61
CA TYR A 63 6.09 9.45 6.63
C TYR A 63 5.73 10.66 7.49
N HIS A 64 6.21 10.71 8.74
CA HIS A 64 5.95 11.82 9.64
C HIS A 64 6.51 13.15 9.12
N PHE A 65 7.66 13.14 8.43
CA PHE A 65 8.18 14.34 7.80
C PHE A 65 7.21 14.86 6.74
N ILE A 66 6.75 14.02 5.82
CA ILE A 66 5.82 14.44 4.75
C ILE A 66 4.50 14.88 5.36
N HIS A 67 3.90 14.06 6.23
CA HIS A 67 2.64 14.38 6.88
C HIS A 67 2.71 15.69 7.68
N SER A 68 3.82 16.01 8.35
CA SER A 68 3.94 17.21 9.19
C SER A 68 4.48 18.46 8.49
N LYS A 69 5.29 18.31 7.44
CA LYS A 69 5.96 19.42 6.74
C LYS A 69 5.38 19.72 5.37
N MET A 70 4.75 18.73 4.74
CA MET A 70 4.23 18.83 3.38
C MET A 70 2.70 18.81 3.34
N SER A 71 2.01 18.48 4.44
CA SER A 71 0.56 18.68 4.54
C SER A 71 0.21 20.13 4.88
N ARG A 72 -0.82 20.64 4.22
CA ARG A 72 -1.41 21.95 4.45
C ARG A 72 -2.58 21.85 5.44
N PRO A 73 -3.00 22.96 6.08
CA PRO A 73 -4.11 22.96 7.05
C PRO A 73 -5.46 22.48 6.49
N ASP A 74 -5.64 22.50 5.17
CA ASP A 74 -6.83 22.05 4.44
C ASP A 74 -6.74 20.59 3.96
N ASN A 75 -5.82 19.80 4.56
CA ASN A 75 -5.48 18.42 4.18
C ASN A 75 -4.96 18.25 2.74
N ARG A 76 -4.53 19.34 2.09
CA ARG A 76 -3.81 19.23 0.82
C ARG A 76 -2.36 18.84 1.04
N LEU A 77 -1.82 18.08 0.11
CA LEU A 77 -0.46 17.54 0.21
C LEU A 77 0.41 18.23 -0.83
N CYS A 78 1.43 18.96 -0.39
CA CYS A 78 2.39 19.58 -1.28
C CYS A 78 3.24 18.50 -1.95
N HIS A 79 3.38 18.61 -3.28
CA HIS A 79 4.13 17.68 -4.10
C HIS A 79 5.61 17.63 -3.73
N SER A 80 6.19 18.80 -3.40
CA SER A 80 7.62 18.90 -3.17
C SER A 80 8.02 19.80 -2.00
N TRP A 81 9.11 19.43 -1.34
CA TRP A 81 9.82 20.22 -0.35
C TRP A 81 11.28 20.38 -0.77
N CYS A 82 11.76 21.62 -0.84
CA CYS A 82 13.14 21.94 -1.19
C CYS A 82 13.58 23.20 -0.45
N ASP A 83 14.83 23.25 0.01
CA ASP A 83 15.40 24.42 0.72
C ASP A 83 14.55 24.94 1.89
N GLY A 84 13.96 24.01 2.65
CA GLY A 84 13.15 24.34 3.83
C GLY A 84 11.75 24.85 3.51
N LYS A 85 11.28 24.71 2.27
CA LYS A 85 9.97 25.20 1.82
C LYS A 85 9.19 24.12 1.09
N ALA A 86 7.91 23.98 1.44
CA ALA A 86 6.93 23.27 0.62
C ALA A 86 6.57 24.15 -0.59
N LYS A 87 6.38 23.55 -1.76
CA LYS A 87 5.78 24.23 -2.91
C LYS A 87 4.29 23.99 -2.94
N ASP A 88 3.52 25.05 -3.19
CA ASP A 88 2.05 25.02 -3.30
C ASP A 88 1.61 24.44 -4.65
N ALA A 89 1.92 23.16 -4.87
CA ALA A 89 1.42 22.36 -5.97
C ALA A 89 1.11 20.97 -5.43
N ASP A 90 0.05 20.35 -5.91
CA ASP A 90 -0.37 19.02 -5.54
C ASP A 90 -0.82 18.26 -6.80
N ILE A 91 -0.51 16.97 -6.84
CA ILE A 91 -0.90 16.07 -7.93
C ILE A 91 -1.51 14.80 -7.36
N ILE A 92 -2.36 14.14 -8.15
CA ILE A 92 -3.04 12.92 -7.70
C ILE A 92 -2.06 11.83 -7.25
N ASP A 93 -0.88 11.77 -7.85
CA ASP A 93 0.16 10.79 -7.50
C ASP A 93 0.62 10.95 -6.04
N ASP A 94 0.64 12.17 -5.50
CA ASP A 94 1.02 12.42 -4.10
C ASP A 94 0.02 11.77 -3.15
N TYR A 95 -1.27 12.01 -3.38
CA TYR A 95 -2.36 11.41 -2.59
C TYR A 95 -2.38 9.89 -2.73
N ALA A 96 -2.24 9.38 -3.95
CA ALA A 96 -2.27 7.95 -4.21
C ALA A 96 -1.14 7.22 -3.45
N GLN A 97 0.09 7.71 -3.57
CA GLN A 97 1.25 7.06 -2.98
C GLN A 97 1.31 7.24 -1.46
N MET A 98 0.94 8.41 -0.94
CA MET A 98 0.92 8.64 0.51
C MET A 98 -0.23 7.92 1.20
N SER A 99 -1.43 7.84 0.61
CA SER A 99 -2.50 6.99 1.13
C SER A 99 -2.10 5.51 1.12
N ARG A 100 -1.42 5.04 0.06
CA ARG A 100 -0.88 3.66 0.04
C ARG A 100 0.14 3.43 1.15
N ALA A 101 1.05 4.36 1.37
CA ALA A 101 2.04 4.30 2.44
C ALA A 101 1.39 4.27 3.84
N ALA A 102 0.38 5.11 4.06
CA ALA A 102 -0.38 5.17 5.29
C ALA A 102 -1.10 3.86 5.57
N LEU A 103 -1.77 3.28 4.58
CA LEU A 103 -2.43 1.97 4.74
C LEU A 103 -1.43 0.84 5.02
N ALA A 104 -0.26 0.85 4.39
CA ALA A 104 0.78 -0.13 4.69
C ALA A 104 1.27 -0.01 6.16
N LEU A 105 1.48 1.22 6.64
CA LEU A 105 1.82 1.49 8.05
C LEU A 105 0.70 1.03 8.99
N HIS A 106 -0.56 1.29 8.64
CA HIS A 106 -1.73 0.84 9.39
C HIS A 106 -1.77 -0.68 9.51
N GLU A 107 -1.66 -1.43 8.41
CA GLU A 107 -1.73 -2.90 8.44
C GLU A 107 -0.59 -3.52 9.28
N LEU A 108 0.63 -2.96 9.14
CA LEU A 108 1.79 -3.45 9.89
C LEU A 108 1.67 -3.15 11.38
N THR A 109 1.22 -1.95 11.77
CA THR A 109 1.24 -1.48 13.16
C THR A 109 -0.07 -1.70 13.91
N GLY A 110 -1.20 -1.71 13.20
CA GLY A 110 -2.55 -1.64 13.78
C GLY A 110 -2.93 -0.25 14.30
N ILE A 111 -2.15 0.80 14.00
CA ILE A 111 -2.43 2.16 14.47
C ILE A 111 -3.46 2.81 13.53
N ASP A 112 -4.62 3.17 14.09
CA ASP A 112 -5.74 3.75 13.33
C ASP A 112 -5.43 5.12 12.72
N ALA A 113 -4.56 5.92 13.34
CA ALA A 113 -4.20 7.25 12.84
C ALA A 113 -3.71 7.23 11.38
N TYR A 114 -2.93 6.21 10.99
CA TYR A 114 -2.48 6.08 9.60
C TYR A 114 -3.64 5.78 8.63
N ARG A 115 -4.62 4.96 9.04
CA ARG A 115 -5.82 4.73 8.23
C ARG A 115 -6.62 6.03 8.10
N ASP A 116 -6.76 6.77 9.19
CA ASP A 116 -7.54 8.00 9.23
C ASP A 116 -6.90 9.09 8.36
N ASP A 117 -5.56 9.19 8.33
CA ASP A 117 -4.82 10.03 7.38
C ASP A 117 -5.11 9.63 5.92
N ALA A 118 -5.08 8.32 5.63
CA ALA A 118 -5.37 7.81 4.29
C ALA A 118 -6.79 8.16 3.84
N LEU A 119 -7.77 8.04 4.74
CA LEU A 119 -9.17 8.43 4.49
C LEU A 119 -9.27 9.93 4.19
N ALA A 120 -8.62 10.79 4.98
CA ALA A 120 -8.63 12.24 4.76
C ALA A 120 -8.01 12.65 3.41
N TRP A 121 -6.93 11.98 3.00
CA TRP A 121 -6.31 12.19 1.69
C TRP A 121 -7.17 11.66 0.54
N VAL A 122 -7.82 10.51 0.70
CA VAL A 122 -8.76 9.98 -0.29
C VAL A 122 -9.97 10.91 -0.46
N ASP A 123 -10.50 11.47 0.63
CA ASP A 123 -11.59 12.45 0.57
C ASP A 123 -11.16 13.73 -0.15
N THR A 124 -9.93 14.19 0.09
CA THR A 124 -9.35 15.33 -0.63
C THR A 124 -9.17 15.02 -2.12
N ALA A 125 -8.66 13.83 -2.46
CA ALA A 125 -8.52 13.37 -3.84
C ALA A 125 -9.88 13.29 -4.55
N ASN A 126 -10.90 12.74 -3.87
CA ASN A 126 -12.26 12.66 -4.39
C ASN A 126 -12.88 14.04 -4.64
N ARG A 127 -12.62 15.00 -3.77
CA ARG A 127 -13.15 16.36 -3.88
C ARG A 127 -12.48 17.15 -5.00
N LEU A 128 -11.16 17.08 -5.13
CA LEU A 128 -10.38 17.98 -6.01
C LEU A 128 -10.05 17.36 -7.37
N PHE A 129 -9.91 16.04 -7.46
CA PHE A 129 -9.35 15.38 -8.65
C PHE A 129 -10.34 14.48 -9.37
N TRP A 130 -11.44 14.05 -8.76
CA TRP A 130 -12.38 13.11 -9.39
C TRP A 130 -13.10 13.72 -10.61
N ASP A 131 -13.08 13.00 -11.73
CA ASP A 131 -13.91 13.32 -12.90
C ASP A 131 -15.30 12.68 -12.74
N ALA A 132 -16.24 13.46 -12.21
CA ALA A 132 -17.62 13.02 -12.02
C ALA A 132 -18.36 12.64 -13.32
N ARG A 133 -17.85 13.05 -14.50
CA ARG A 133 -18.49 12.75 -15.79
C ARG A 133 -18.01 11.44 -16.38
N ASN A 134 -16.72 11.13 -16.25
CA ASN A 134 -16.10 10.00 -16.96
C ASN A 134 -15.42 8.98 -16.04
N GLY A 135 -15.38 9.22 -14.73
CA GLY A 135 -14.65 8.39 -13.76
C GLY A 135 -13.14 8.61 -13.78
N GLY A 136 -12.46 8.10 -12.75
CA GLY A 136 -11.04 8.30 -12.53
C GLY A 136 -10.70 9.73 -12.07
N TYR A 137 -9.42 9.96 -11.88
CA TYR A 137 -8.86 11.17 -11.28
C TYR A 137 -8.03 11.94 -12.32
N PHE A 138 -8.25 13.25 -12.37
CA PHE A 138 -7.36 14.18 -13.07
C PHE A 138 -5.99 14.19 -12.41
N TYR A 139 -4.96 14.52 -13.20
CA TYR A 139 -3.61 14.65 -12.66
C TYR A 139 -3.47 15.84 -11.71
N THR A 140 -4.17 16.93 -11.99
CA THR A 140 -4.14 18.20 -11.26
C THR A 140 -5.50 18.50 -10.62
N PRO A 141 -5.52 19.29 -9.52
CA PRO A 141 -6.76 19.63 -8.82
C PRO A 141 -7.66 20.53 -9.68
N GLU A 142 -8.93 20.65 -9.29
CA GLU A 142 -9.93 21.49 -9.97
C GLU A 142 -9.64 22.98 -9.90
N ASP A 143 -8.98 23.44 -8.85
CA ASP A 143 -8.61 24.83 -8.63
C ASP A 143 -7.21 25.19 -9.17
N ALA A 144 -6.66 24.38 -10.09
CA ALA A 144 -5.43 24.71 -10.80
C ALA A 144 -5.71 25.80 -11.86
N ASP A 145 -5.34 27.05 -11.54
CA ASP A 145 -5.69 28.25 -12.32
C ASP A 145 -4.94 28.42 -13.66
N ASP A 146 -3.91 27.62 -13.95
CA ASP A 146 -2.98 27.81 -15.08
C ASP A 146 -3.04 26.72 -16.18
N LEU A 147 -4.16 25.99 -16.30
CA LEU A 147 -4.28 24.86 -17.24
C LEU A 147 -5.36 25.07 -18.30
N VAL A 148 -4.98 24.87 -19.57
CA VAL A 148 -5.92 24.86 -20.71
C VAL A 148 -6.90 23.67 -20.60
N ALA A 149 -6.42 22.53 -20.13
CA ALA A 149 -7.23 21.35 -19.87
C ALA A 149 -6.56 20.46 -18.82
N ARG A 150 -7.36 19.80 -17.98
CA ARG A 150 -6.88 18.75 -17.07
C ARG A 150 -6.95 17.40 -17.77
N THR A 151 -5.91 16.58 -17.59
CA THR A 151 -5.83 15.25 -18.18
C THR A 151 -6.02 14.17 -17.12
N ARG A 152 -6.58 13.03 -17.54
CA ARG A 152 -6.61 11.77 -16.78
C ARG A 152 -5.69 10.79 -17.49
N GLN A 153 -4.98 9.96 -16.73
CA GLN A 153 -4.14 8.91 -17.28
C GLN A 153 -4.08 7.72 -16.32
N ALA A 154 -4.08 6.52 -16.88
CA ALA A 154 -3.79 5.28 -16.17
C ALA A 154 -2.48 4.61 -16.62
N THR A 155 -1.79 5.23 -17.58
CA THR A 155 -0.51 4.74 -18.12
C THR A 155 0.59 4.88 -17.07
N ASP A 156 1.16 3.73 -16.69
CA ASP A 156 2.37 3.66 -15.90
C ASP A 156 3.55 4.24 -16.68
N GLN A 157 4.39 4.99 -15.98
CA GLN A 157 5.60 5.60 -16.52
C GLN A 157 6.81 5.01 -15.78
N ALA A 158 7.78 5.84 -15.39
CA ALA A 158 8.81 5.43 -14.44
C ALA A 158 8.22 4.96 -13.09
N THR A 159 6.97 5.36 -12.81
CA THR A 159 6.20 5.04 -11.61
C THR A 159 4.80 4.58 -11.99
N PRO A 160 4.13 3.79 -11.13
CA PRO A 160 2.71 3.49 -11.29
C PRO A 160 1.87 4.77 -11.38
N SER A 161 0.85 4.79 -12.25
CA SER A 161 -0.01 5.96 -12.38
C SER A 161 -0.82 6.23 -11.11
N GLY A 162 -1.11 7.50 -10.80
CA GLY A 162 -1.97 7.86 -9.67
C GLY A 162 -3.36 7.23 -9.74
N ASN A 163 -3.95 7.05 -10.93
CA ASN A 163 -5.23 6.35 -11.07
C ASN A 163 -5.11 4.86 -10.70
N SER A 164 -4.04 4.20 -11.13
CA SER A 164 -3.76 2.80 -10.79
C SER A 164 -3.63 2.63 -9.27
N VAL A 165 -2.83 3.49 -8.63
CA VAL A 165 -2.57 3.42 -7.19
C VAL A 165 -3.79 3.86 -6.37
N MET A 166 -4.55 4.87 -6.82
CA MET A 166 -5.81 5.22 -6.17
C MET A 166 -6.82 4.07 -6.23
N THR A 167 -6.88 3.33 -7.34
CA THR A 167 -7.71 2.12 -7.46
C THR A 167 -7.30 1.07 -6.42
N GLU A 168 -6.00 0.85 -6.24
CA GLU A 168 -5.45 -0.04 -5.20
C GLU A 168 -5.82 0.44 -3.78
N VAL A 169 -5.67 1.74 -3.51
CA VAL A 169 -5.99 2.36 -2.21
C VAL A 169 -7.48 2.21 -1.89
N LEU A 170 -8.36 2.50 -2.86
CA LEU A 170 -9.80 2.34 -2.72
C LEU A 170 -10.18 0.87 -2.46
N ALA A 171 -9.61 -0.07 -3.21
CA ALA A 171 -9.82 -1.50 -2.98
C ALA A 171 -9.39 -1.92 -1.56
N ARG A 172 -8.23 -1.45 -1.10
CA ARG A 172 -7.74 -1.72 0.25
C ARG A 172 -8.65 -1.12 1.33
N LEU A 173 -9.13 0.11 1.15
CA LEU A 173 -10.11 0.74 2.04
C LEU A 173 -11.43 -0.03 2.08
N TYR A 174 -11.91 -0.54 0.94
CA TYR A 174 -13.07 -1.44 0.92
C TYR A 174 -12.83 -2.68 1.79
N TYR A 175 -11.69 -3.35 1.64
CA TYR A 175 -11.38 -4.54 2.46
C TYR A 175 -11.17 -4.25 3.95
N LEU A 176 -10.67 -3.06 4.30
CA LEU A 176 -10.46 -2.66 5.70
C LEU A 176 -11.74 -2.17 6.39
N THR A 177 -12.61 -1.48 5.66
CA THR A 177 -13.79 -0.79 6.24
C THR A 177 -15.11 -1.50 5.96
N GLY A 178 -15.17 -2.28 4.87
CA GLY A 178 -16.41 -2.85 4.33
C GLY A 178 -17.31 -1.85 3.61
N ASP A 179 -16.88 -0.60 3.39
CA ASP A 179 -17.67 0.40 2.66
C ASP A 179 -17.60 0.14 1.14
N ALA A 180 -18.74 -0.29 0.59
CA ALA A 180 -18.90 -0.61 -0.82
C ALA A 180 -18.64 0.58 -1.75
N ASN A 181 -18.78 1.83 -1.27
CA ASN A 181 -18.51 3.03 -2.06
C ASN A 181 -17.06 3.05 -2.57
N TYR A 182 -16.10 2.55 -1.80
CA TYR A 182 -14.71 2.48 -2.23
C TYR A 182 -14.52 1.45 -3.35
N ARG A 183 -15.17 0.28 -3.26
CA ARG A 183 -15.13 -0.73 -4.33
C ARG A 183 -15.79 -0.20 -5.61
N GLU A 184 -16.96 0.42 -5.50
CA GLU A 184 -17.65 1.01 -6.65
C GLU A 184 -16.79 2.07 -7.34
N ARG A 185 -16.09 2.92 -6.57
CA ARG A 185 -15.19 3.94 -7.12
C ARG A 185 -13.94 3.35 -7.75
N ALA A 186 -13.37 2.30 -7.17
CA ALA A 186 -12.27 1.55 -7.77
C ALA A 186 -12.68 0.98 -9.14
N LEU A 187 -13.83 0.29 -9.19
CA LEU A 187 -14.35 -0.28 -10.45
C LEU A 187 -14.71 0.79 -11.48
N THR A 188 -15.30 1.91 -11.06
CA THR A 188 -15.58 3.05 -11.96
C THR A 188 -14.28 3.60 -12.56
N THR A 189 -13.18 3.61 -11.80
CA THR A 189 -11.86 4.02 -12.30
C THR A 189 -11.35 3.03 -13.34
N VAL A 190 -11.46 1.72 -13.10
CA VAL A 190 -11.07 0.68 -14.07
C VAL A 190 -11.90 0.80 -15.36
N GLU A 191 -13.21 0.99 -15.25
CA GLU A 191 -14.12 1.16 -16.39
C GLU A 191 -13.78 2.40 -17.22
N ALA A 192 -13.41 3.50 -16.57
CA ALA A 192 -13.04 4.76 -17.22
C ALA A 192 -11.88 4.58 -18.23
N PHE A 193 -10.97 3.65 -17.96
CA PHE A 193 -9.83 3.31 -18.84
C PHE A 193 -10.04 2.01 -19.63
N GLY A 194 -11.24 1.41 -19.57
CA GLY A 194 -11.63 0.21 -20.32
C GLY A 194 -11.35 0.27 -21.83
N GLY A 195 -11.51 1.46 -22.42
CA GLY A 195 -11.19 1.71 -23.83
C GLY A 195 -9.70 1.69 -24.16
N GLU A 196 -8.83 2.08 -23.22
CA GLU A 196 -7.38 2.07 -23.40
C GLU A 196 -6.82 0.65 -23.35
N PHE A 197 -7.37 -0.21 -22.49
CA PHE A 197 -7.04 -1.63 -22.42
C PHE A 197 -7.15 -2.34 -23.77
N ARG A 198 -8.21 -2.05 -24.53
CA ARG A 198 -8.43 -2.64 -25.86
C ARG A 198 -7.39 -2.20 -26.89
N LYS A 199 -6.77 -1.03 -26.69
CA LYS A 199 -5.77 -0.47 -27.61
C LYS A 199 -4.37 -0.94 -27.24
N ASN A 200 -3.98 -0.80 -25.98
CA ASN A 200 -2.67 -1.18 -25.47
C ASN A 200 -2.72 -1.38 -23.95
N PHE A 201 -2.75 -2.63 -23.50
CA PHE A 201 -2.84 -2.97 -22.07
C PHE A 201 -1.49 -2.97 -21.34
N LEU A 202 -0.36 -3.10 -22.05
CA LEU A 202 0.97 -3.15 -21.45
C LEU A 202 1.30 -1.96 -20.53
N PRO A 203 1.02 -0.69 -20.90
CA PRO A 203 1.25 0.45 -20.02
C PRO A 203 0.28 0.52 -18.83
N LEU A 204 -0.70 -0.37 -18.72
CA LEU A 204 -1.75 -0.32 -17.69
C LEU A 204 -1.59 -1.43 -16.65
N ALA A 205 -0.37 -1.97 -16.49
CA ALA A 205 -0.09 -3.11 -15.63
C ALA A 205 -0.51 -2.88 -14.18
N SER A 206 -0.23 -1.70 -13.61
CA SER A 206 -0.63 -1.38 -12.23
C SER A 206 -2.14 -1.26 -12.08
N LEU A 207 -2.86 -0.80 -13.11
CA LEU A 207 -4.33 -0.75 -13.09
C LEU A 207 -4.93 -2.16 -13.17
N LEU A 208 -4.32 -3.09 -13.92
CA LEU A 208 -4.72 -4.50 -13.95
C LEU A 208 -4.51 -5.17 -12.59
N ASN A 209 -3.37 -4.93 -11.95
CA ASN A 209 -3.11 -5.44 -10.61
C ASN A 209 -4.13 -4.88 -9.61
N ALA A 210 -4.45 -3.59 -9.69
CA ALA A 210 -5.45 -2.98 -8.83
C ALA A 210 -6.86 -3.56 -9.09
N PHE A 211 -7.21 -3.87 -10.35
CA PHE A 211 -8.46 -4.54 -10.69
C PHE A 211 -8.50 -5.98 -10.15
N GLU A 212 -7.44 -6.76 -10.35
CA GLU A 212 -7.31 -8.11 -9.78
C GLU A 212 -7.45 -8.05 -8.26
N PHE A 213 -6.77 -7.12 -7.59
CA PHE A 213 -6.88 -6.92 -6.15
C PHE A 213 -8.30 -6.54 -5.73
N THR A 214 -9.01 -5.69 -6.47
CA THR A 214 -10.39 -5.28 -6.18
C THR A 214 -11.36 -6.47 -6.21
N GLU A 215 -11.14 -7.44 -7.10
CA GLU A 215 -12.02 -8.59 -7.28
C GLU A 215 -11.60 -9.79 -6.42
N MET A 216 -10.29 -10.00 -6.28
CA MET A 216 -9.68 -11.24 -5.77
C MET A 216 -8.82 -11.03 -4.51
N GLY A 217 -8.95 -9.87 -3.86
CA GLY A 217 -8.21 -9.56 -2.64
C GLY A 217 -8.39 -10.61 -1.54
N VAL A 218 -7.29 -10.91 -0.87
CA VAL A 218 -7.18 -11.95 0.16
C VAL A 218 -7.18 -11.27 1.53
N GLN A 219 -8.29 -11.33 2.25
CA GLN A 219 -8.38 -10.80 3.60
C GLN A 219 -7.88 -11.84 4.60
N ILE A 220 -6.77 -11.54 5.28
CA ILE A 220 -6.23 -12.36 6.36
C ILE A 220 -6.55 -11.66 7.68
N VAL A 221 -7.53 -12.20 8.41
CA VAL A 221 -7.96 -11.63 9.68
C VAL A 221 -7.49 -12.52 10.83
N ILE A 222 -6.77 -11.94 11.78
CA ILE A 222 -6.33 -12.62 13.00
C ILE A 222 -7.16 -12.09 14.17
N ILE A 223 -7.94 -12.97 14.81
CA ILE A 223 -8.65 -12.65 16.05
C ILE A 223 -7.69 -12.90 17.21
N GLY A 224 -7.27 -11.86 17.90
CA GLY A 224 -6.31 -11.92 19.00
C GLY A 224 -5.75 -10.55 19.36
N GLU A 225 -5.03 -10.48 20.49
CA GLU A 225 -4.37 -9.25 20.90
C GLU A 225 -3.06 -9.08 20.15
N ARG A 226 -2.82 -7.91 19.56
CA ARG A 226 -1.62 -7.67 18.73
C ARG A 226 -0.32 -7.86 19.51
N GLY A 227 -0.28 -7.53 20.79
CA GLY A 227 0.89 -7.73 21.65
C GLY A 227 1.14 -9.19 22.06
N ASP A 228 0.19 -10.09 21.84
CA ASP A 228 0.33 -11.50 22.19
C ASP A 228 1.35 -12.23 21.29
N LYS A 229 2.14 -13.13 21.89
CA LYS A 229 3.20 -13.87 21.18
C LYS A 229 2.66 -14.75 20.06
N HIS A 230 1.47 -15.33 20.24
CA HIS A 230 0.87 -16.19 19.23
C HIS A 230 0.33 -15.37 18.06
N THR A 231 -0.34 -14.25 18.33
CA THR A 231 -0.73 -13.28 17.29
C THR A 231 0.49 -12.83 16.47
N GLN A 232 1.60 -12.49 17.14
CA GLN A 232 2.85 -12.12 16.47
C GLN A 232 3.43 -13.24 15.61
N SER A 233 3.35 -14.50 16.06
CA SER A 233 3.79 -15.65 15.23
C SER A 233 2.95 -15.83 13.97
N LEU A 234 1.63 -15.60 14.05
CA LEU A 234 0.74 -15.67 12.88
C LEU A 234 1.00 -14.51 11.93
N LEU A 235 1.17 -13.28 12.45
CA LEU A 235 1.57 -12.12 11.65
C LEU A 235 2.89 -12.37 10.92
N GLN A 236 3.90 -12.92 11.59
CA GLN A 236 5.19 -13.23 10.96
C GLN A 236 5.04 -14.28 9.85
N ALA A 237 4.19 -15.29 10.02
CA ALA A 237 3.89 -16.26 8.95
C ALA A 237 3.23 -15.60 7.75
N VAL A 238 2.37 -14.60 7.97
CA VAL A 238 1.74 -13.84 6.87
C VAL A 238 2.74 -12.95 6.15
N TYR A 239 3.56 -12.20 6.89
CA TYR A 239 4.50 -11.24 6.30
C TYR A 239 5.73 -11.90 5.68
N SER A 240 6.12 -13.10 6.12
CA SER A 240 7.19 -13.87 5.46
C SER A 240 6.78 -14.49 4.12
N GLN A 241 5.50 -14.43 3.76
CA GLN A 241 4.97 -14.94 2.48
C GLN A 241 4.70 -13.80 1.49
N CYS A 242 5.11 -14.05 0.23
CA CYS A 242 4.80 -13.16 -0.88
C CYS A 242 3.35 -13.41 -1.35
N VAL A 243 2.43 -12.62 -0.80
CA VAL A 243 1.03 -12.57 -1.21
C VAL A 243 0.76 -11.13 -1.65
N PRO A 244 0.78 -10.83 -2.96
CA PRO A 244 0.63 -9.46 -3.47
C PRO A 244 -0.69 -8.79 -3.05
N ASP A 245 -1.79 -9.54 -3.13
CA ASP A 245 -3.15 -9.03 -2.95
C ASP A 245 -3.71 -9.28 -1.54
N LYS A 246 -2.84 -9.34 -0.52
CA LYS A 246 -3.29 -9.53 0.86
C LYS A 246 -3.70 -8.20 1.51
N VAL A 247 -4.69 -8.30 2.39
CA VAL A 247 -5.03 -7.30 3.40
C VAL A 247 -5.00 -7.98 4.75
N VAL A 248 -4.25 -7.42 5.71
CA VAL A 248 -4.05 -8.01 7.03
C VAL A 248 -4.72 -7.16 8.10
N THR A 249 -5.59 -7.78 8.88
CA THR A 249 -6.26 -7.10 10.01
C THR A 249 -6.14 -7.95 11.27
N VAL A 250 -5.86 -7.29 12.39
CA VAL A 250 -5.93 -7.91 13.72
C VAL A 250 -7.13 -7.32 14.42
N VAL A 251 -8.02 -8.18 14.92
CA VAL A 251 -9.22 -7.78 15.65
C VAL A 251 -9.18 -8.33 17.06
N SER A 252 -9.54 -7.51 18.05
CA SER A 252 -9.56 -7.96 19.44
C SER A 252 -10.67 -9.01 19.65
N PRO A 253 -10.47 -9.98 20.54
CA PRO A 253 -11.52 -10.96 20.87
C PRO A 253 -12.79 -10.27 21.35
N GLY A 254 -13.93 -10.58 20.74
CA GLY A 254 -15.22 -10.00 21.09
C GLY A 254 -15.44 -8.55 20.62
N GLN A 255 -14.53 -7.99 19.81
CA GLN A 255 -14.75 -6.71 19.15
C GLN A 255 -16.04 -6.74 18.32
N ASP A 256 -16.86 -5.70 18.41
CA ASP A 256 -18.02 -5.55 17.53
C ASP A 256 -17.55 -5.21 16.12
N LEU A 257 -17.91 -6.05 15.16
CA LEU A 257 -17.46 -5.95 13.78
C LEU A 257 -18.63 -5.57 12.88
N PRO A 258 -18.41 -4.72 11.85
CA PRO A 258 -19.44 -4.35 10.89
C PRO A 258 -20.15 -5.57 10.30
N ARG A 259 -21.44 -5.41 9.96
CA ARG A 259 -22.30 -6.51 9.48
C ARG A 259 -21.66 -7.38 8.38
N TYR A 260 -20.91 -6.75 7.48
CA TYR A 260 -20.30 -7.38 6.31
C TYR A 260 -18.82 -7.77 6.51
N HIS A 261 -18.29 -7.59 7.72
CA HIS A 261 -16.91 -7.99 8.02
C HIS A 261 -16.75 -9.52 7.90
N PRO A 262 -15.72 -10.03 7.22
CA PRO A 262 -15.64 -11.44 6.81
C PRO A 262 -15.55 -12.45 7.97
N VAL A 263 -15.10 -12.00 9.15
CA VAL A 263 -15.03 -12.84 10.36
C VAL A 263 -16.07 -12.48 11.43
N ARG A 264 -17.10 -11.69 11.08
CA ARG A 264 -18.18 -11.40 12.03
C ARG A 264 -18.83 -12.71 12.50
N GLY A 265 -19.00 -12.85 13.82
CA GLY A 265 -19.54 -14.06 14.44
C GLY A 265 -18.55 -15.22 14.55
N LYS A 266 -17.31 -15.04 14.11
CA LYS A 266 -16.21 -15.98 14.38
C LYS A 266 -15.48 -15.59 15.64
N THR A 267 -14.84 -16.57 16.26
CA THR A 267 -14.11 -16.40 17.52
C THR A 267 -12.72 -17.00 17.43
N GLN A 268 -11.95 -16.80 18.49
CA GLN A 268 -10.75 -17.59 18.74
C GLN A 268 -11.11 -19.08 18.88
N ARG A 269 -10.13 -19.93 18.59
CA ARG A 269 -10.18 -21.38 18.79
C ARG A 269 -9.27 -21.76 19.95
N ASP A 270 -9.81 -22.50 20.91
CA ASP A 270 -9.09 -22.97 22.10
C ASP A 270 -8.39 -21.83 22.86
N ASP A 271 -9.05 -20.66 22.97
CA ASP A 271 -8.53 -19.43 23.60
C ASP A 271 -7.18 -18.93 23.04
N ARG A 272 -6.86 -19.28 21.78
CA ARG A 272 -5.65 -18.85 21.08
C ARG A 272 -5.96 -17.90 19.94
N ALA A 273 -5.01 -17.01 19.64
CA ALA A 273 -5.04 -16.21 18.42
C ALA A 273 -5.35 -17.09 17.20
N THR A 274 -6.31 -16.68 16.38
CA THR A 274 -6.85 -17.52 15.30
C THR A 274 -6.96 -16.70 14.03
N ALA A 275 -6.31 -17.17 12.97
CA ALA A 275 -6.38 -16.59 11.65
C ALA A 275 -7.51 -17.20 10.82
N TYR A 276 -8.11 -16.36 9.98
CA TYR A 276 -9.04 -16.74 8.92
C TYR A 276 -8.57 -16.11 7.62
N VAL A 277 -8.47 -16.91 6.56
CA VAL A 277 -8.13 -16.46 5.21
C VAL A 277 -9.42 -16.39 4.41
N CYS A 278 -9.80 -15.21 3.97
CA CYS A 278 -11.07 -14.95 3.30
C CYS A 278 -10.84 -14.40 1.89
N ILE A 279 -11.61 -14.90 0.94
CA ILE A 279 -11.61 -14.50 -0.48
C ILE A 279 -13.07 -14.35 -0.89
N GLY A 280 -13.47 -13.15 -1.29
CA GLY A 280 -14.89 -12.85 -1.54
C GLY A 280 -15.74 -13.08 -0.29
N THR A 281 -16.82 -13.84 -0.40
CA THR A 281 -17.77 -14.11 0.70
C THR A 281 -17.39 -15.31 1.57
N SER A 282 -16.19 -15.80 1.37
CA SER A 282 -15.80 -17.18 1.60
C SER A 282 -14.53 -17.21 2.43
N CYS A 283 -14.43 -18.11 3.40
CA CYS A 283 -13.35 -18.09 4.38
C CYS A 283 -12.92 -19.49 4.79
N SER A 284 -11.63 -19.62 5.09
CA SER A 284 -11.03 -20.85 5.61
C SER A 284 -11.62 -21.28 6.96
N LEU A 285 -11.34 -22.54 7.31
CA LEU A 285 -11.39 -23.02 8.69
C LEU A 285 -10.46 -22.19 9.60
N PRO A 286 -10.69 -22.16 10.93
CA PRO A 286 -9.82 -21.47 11.88
C PRO A 286 -8.40 -22.05 11.88
N LEU A 287 -7.41 -21.18 11.66
CA LEU A 287 -5.99 -21.52 11.62
C LEU A 287 -5.27 -20.94 12.84
N THR A 288 -4.74 -21.81 13.70
CA THR A 288 -3.92 -21.43 14.86
C THR A 288 -2.44 -21.74 14.65
N ASP A 289 -2.10 -22.58 13.67
CA ASP A 289 -0.71 -22.93 13.40
C ASP A 289 -0.11 -21.99 12.33
N PRO A 290 1.03 -21.33 12.60
CA PRO A 290 1.68 -20.45 11.62
C PRO A 290 2.08 -21.15 10.32
N GLY A 291 2.48 -22.42 10.38
CA GLY A 291 2.83 -23.21 9.18
C GLY A 291 1.62 -23.51 8.31
N MET A 292 0.52 -23.95 8.93
CA MET A 292 -0.76 -24.13 8.23
C MET A 292 -1.29 -22.82 7.64
N LEU A 293 -1.11 -21.69 8.34
CA LEU A 293 -1.46 -20.37 7.81
C LEU A 293 -0.62 -20.02 6.58
N ALA A 294 0.70 -20.20 6.65
CA ALA A 294 1.60 -19.96 5.52
C ALA A 294 1.21 -20.80 4.30
N ASP A 295 0.87 -22.07 4.50
CA ASP A 295 0.41 -22.97 3.45
C ASP A 295 -0.94 -22.54 2.84
N ALA A 296 -1.88 -22.10 3.68
CA ALA A 296 -3.20 -21.64 3.22
C ALA A 296 -3.14 -20.36 2.37
N ILE A 297 -2.10 -19.53 2.57
CA ILE A 297 -1.91 -18.28 1.83
C ILE A 297 -0.89 -18.40 0.71
N ASP A 298 -0.31 -19.58 0.45
CA ASP A 298 0.60 -19.77 -0.67
C ASP A 298 -0.19 -19.69 -2.00
N PRO A 299 0.11 -18.72 -2.89
CA PRO A 299 -0.63 -18.55 -4.14
C PRO A 299 -0.47 -19.73 -5.11
N ILE A 300 0.64 -20.47 -5.06
CA ILE A 300 0.84 -21.67 -5.89
C ILE A 300 -0.07 -22.80 -5.39
N LYS A 301 -0.02 -23.09 -4.08
CA LYS A 301 -0.86 -24.12 -3.48
C LYS A 301 -2.35 -23.80 -3.61
N ARG A 302 -2.73 -22.52 -3.57
CA ARG A 302 -4.11 -22.07 -3.79
C ARG A 302 -4.60 -22.32 -5.22
N ARG A 303 -3.74 -22.25 -6.23
CA ARG A 303 -4.09 -22.55 -7.64
C ARG A 303 -4.20 -24.05 -7.92
N GLU A 304 -3.51 -24.87 -7.16
CA GLU A 304 -3.51 -26.34 -7.31
C GLU A 304 -4.70 -27.04 -6.62
N GLN A 305 -5.47 -26.33 -5.79
CA GLN A 305 -6.70 -26.87 -5.21
C GLN A 305 -7.80 -26.97 -6.30
N PRO A 306 -8.38 -28.16 -6.53
CA PRO A 306 -9.36 -28.33 -7.60
C PRO A 306 -10.59 -27.45 -7.38
N ALA A 307 -11.10 -26.85 -8.46
CA ALA A 307 -12.28 -25.99 -8.47
C ALA A 307 -13.55 -26.66 -7.88
N THR A 308 -13.56 -27.98 -7.74
CA THR A 308 -14.64 -28.77 -7.13
C THR A 308 -14.56 -28.91 -5.60
N THR A 309 -13.46 -28.47 -4.98
CA THR A 309 -13.32 -28.38 -3.51
C THR A 309 -13.46 -26.96 -2.97
N ALA A 310 -13.67 -25.96 -3.82
CA ALA A 310 -14.04 -24.61 -3.42
C ALA A 310 -15.53 -24.54 -3.00
N ARG A 311 -15.85 -25.20 -1.89
CA ARG A 311 -16.60 -24.53 -0.83
C ARG A 311 -15.57 -24.03 0.16
N PHE A 312 -14.80 -23.03 -0.27
CA PHE A 312 -14.21 -22.05 0.63
C PHE A 312 -15.15 -20.87 0.61
#